data_AF-A0A502I5E0-F1
#
_entry.id   AF-A0A502I5E0-F1
#
_cell.length_a   1.000
_cell.length_b   1.000
_cell.length_c   1.000
_cell.angle_alpha   90.00
_cell.angle_beta   90.00
_cell.angle_gamma   90.00
#
_symmetry.space_group_name_H-M   'P 1'
#
loop_
_entity.id
_entity.type
_entity.pdbx_description
1 polymer ?
#
loop_
_entity_poly.entity_id
_entity_poly.type
_entity_poly.pdbx_seq_one_letter_code
_entity_poly.pdbx_strand_id
1 'polypeptide(L)'
;MAGNKEVPRVKNPPSGDGHHVTYRFMTATELAQRDARQSAYDAMLARQQAFEDRLQASTKKPEIPRAGCVFAKSCNLPDAIIDYSNPSGVVPTDSLKDYGEIAWLGARGADDAGLLNLETISGSTVSLGIGRLALRAPSLAVPLLALEAATAATLAGVVALFWTPSLGDSALYTDEQLRALKQARTRVRLQVEQQADGSLKGYGFYTGKNRDWEMVDVVQFTLRGSQQVADLGEGVELIWTPAVDGSDILGIPALEAAPQAPHIWVYPPTPAAASIIVNPVYPPEYKDFILVFPVGSGVKPLYVVVARPVSGDHSYHPPPKTLSAFPDAIPVQTKGSRKRWESKRRIYEWDYQHGAVEVYNWAGDHLGEFDAKTGEQTGEGKPERRTSTK
;
A
#
# COMPACT_ATOMS: atom_id res chain seq x y z
N MET A 1 -78.50 -2.06 -27.24
CA MET A 1 -77.71 -1.18 -28.13
C MET A 1 -76.49 -0.69 -27.35
N ALA A 2 -75.49 -1.56 -27.17
CA ALA A 2 -74.19 -1.21 -26.59
C ALA A 2 -73.18 -1.21 -27.74
N GLY A 3 -72.60 -0.04 -28.02
CA GLY A 3 -71.89 0.23 -29.26
C GLY A 3 -70.52 -0.42 -29.36
N ASN A 4 -70.17 -0.84 -30.59
CA ASN A 4 -68.86 -1.28 -31.08
C ASN A 4 -67.73 -0.23 -30.91
N LYS A 5 -67.60 0.40 -29.75
CA LYS A 5 -66.61 1.47 -29.50
C LYS A 5 -65.17 0.96 -29.39
N GLU A 6 -64.97 -0.35 -29.22
CA GLU A 6 -63.62 -0.93 -29.02
C GLU A 6 -63.09 -1.72 -30.23
N VAL A 7 -63.91 -1.95 -31.27
CA VAL A 7 -63.47 -2.73 -32.45
C VAL A 7 -62.75 -1.82 -33.44
N PRO A 8 -61.45 -2.07 -33.76
CA PRO A 8 -60.71 -1.26 -34.71
C PRO A 8 -61.35 -1.28 -36.10
N ARG A 9 -61.24 -0.15 -36.82
CA ARG A 9 -61.76 -0.01 -38.20
C ARG A 9 -60.62 -0.13 -39.20
N VAL A 10 -60.86 -0.84 -40.30
CA VAL A 10 -59.93 -0.99 -41.42
C VAL A 10 -60.53 -0.38 -42.68
N LYS A 11 -59.66 0.17 -43.53
CA LYS A 11 -60.04 0.77 -44.81
C LYS A 11 -60.54 -0.32 -45.76
N ASN A 12 -61.68 -0.10 -46.39
CA ASN A 12 -62.18 -1.00 -47.45
C ASN A 12 -61.32 -0.87 -48.72
N PRO A 13 -61.23 -1.95 -49.52
CA PRO A 13 -60.71 -1.83 -50.88
C PRO A 13 -61.53 -0.80 -51.67
N PRO A 14 -60.92 -0.02 -52.58
CA PRO A 14 -61.64 0.94 -53.39
C PRO A 14 -62.74 0.23 -54.21
N SER A 15 -63.94 0.80 -54.22
CA SER A 15 -65.12 0.30 -54.94
C SER A 15 -65.82 1.49 -55.59
N GLY A 16 -66.05 1.42 -56.91
CA GLY A 16 -66.57 2.54 -57.71
C GLY A 16 -65.50 3.59 -58.04
N ASP A 17 -65.92 4.79 -58.45
CA ASP A 17 -65.14 5.86 -59.10
C ASP A 17 -64.05 6.53 -58.22
N GLY A 18 -63.43 5.81 -57.30
CA GLY A 18 -62.14 6.16 -56.69
C GLY A 18 -62.13 7.28 -55.64
N HIS A 19 -63.23 8.03 -55.46
CA HIS A 19 -63.23 9.25 -54.65
C HIS A 19 -63.73 9.12 -53.20
N HIS A 20 -64.20 7.95 -52.75
CA HIS A 20 -64.72 7.76 -51.39
C HIS A 20 -63.99 6.65 -50.63
N VAL A 21 -63.26 7.01 -49.57
CA VAL A 21 -62.65 6.06 -48.65
C VAL A 21 -63.67 5.64 -47.59
N THR A 22 -64.12 4.38 -47.64
CA THR A 22 -65.01 3.82 -46.62
C THR A 22 -64.25 2.90 -45.67
N TYR A 23 -64.72 2.81 -44.42
CA TYR A 23 -64.11 2.00 -43.38
C TYR A 23 -65.13 0.97 -42.86
N ARG A 24 -64.67 -0.25 -42.60
CA ARG A 24 -65.48 -1.28 -41.91
C ARG A 24 -64.82 -1.70 -40.61
N PHE A 25 -65.61 -2.25 -39.70
CA PHE A 25 -65.07 -2.92 -38.52
C PHE A 25 -64.30 -4.17 -38.93
N MET A 26 -63.21 -4.47 -38.23
CA MET A 26 -62.51 -5.75 -38.43
C MET A 26 -63.45 -6.91 -38.10
N THR A 27 -63.41 -7.94 -38.95
CA THR A 27 -64.11 -9.20 -38.71
C THR A 27 -63.45 -9.98 -37.57
N ALA A 28 -64.16 -10.95 -36.97
CA ALA A 28 -63.61 -11.79 -35.91
C ALA A 28 -62.30 -12.50 -36.34
N THR A 29 -62.23 -12.94 -37.60
CA THR A 29 -61.03 -13.57 -38.17
C THR A 29 -59.86 -12.59 -38.31
N GLU A 30 -60.13 -11.33 -38.69
CA GLU A 30 -59.10 -10.30 -38.82
C GLU A 30 -58.60 -9.80 -37.45
N LEU A 31 -59.48 -9.74 -36.43
CA LEU A 31 -59.06 -9.52 -35.05
C LEU A 31 -58.15 -10.65 -34.58
N ALA A 32 -58.55 -11.91 -34.77
CA ALA A 32 -57.74 -13.06 -34.37
C ALA A 32 -56.35 -13.07 -35.06
N GLN A 33 -56.28 -12.67 -36.34
CA GLN A 33 -55.00 -12.52 -37.05
C GLN A 33 -54.16 -11.36 -36.51
N ARG A 34 -54.78 -10.25 -36.11
CA ARG A 34 -54.09 -9.12 -35.49
C ARG A 34 -53.54 -9.51 -34.12
N ASP A 35 -54.36 -10.14 -33.29
CA ASP A 35 -53.98 -10.60 -31.95
C ASP A 35 -52.88 -11.65 -32.04
N ALA A 36 -52.93 -12.56 -33.02
CA ALA A 36 -51.85 -13.52 -33.27
C ALA A 36 -50.54 -12.82 -33.69
N ARG A 37 -50.60 -11.77 -34.52
CA ARG A 37 -49.39 -10.98 -34.89
C ARG A 37 -48.84 -10.20 -33.70
N GLN A 38 -49.71 -9.61 -32.89
CA GLN A 38 -49.32 -8.86 -31.71
C GLN A 38 -48.72 -9.79 -30.65
N SER A 39 -49.34 -10.94 -30.39
CA SER A 39 -48.80 -11.98 -29.53
C SER A 39 -47.44 -12.53 -30.03
N ALA A 40 -47.27 -12.70 -31.34
CA ALA A 40 -45.98 -13.09 -31.91
C ALA A 40 -44.91 -12.01 -31.76
N TYR A 41 -45.29 -10.73 -31.85
CA TYR A 41 -44.41 -9.59 -31.62
C TYR A 41 -44.01 -9.47 -30.14
N ASP A 42 -44.97 -9.61 -29.23
CA ASP A 42 -44.73 -9.58 -27.79
C ASP A 42 -43.85 -10.78 -27.36
N ALA A 43 -44.06 -11.95 -27.94
CA ALA A 43 -43.20 -13.12 -27.73
C ALA A 43 -41.77 -12.92 -28.27
N MET A 44 -41.61 -12.18 -29.37
CA MET A 44 -40.30 -11.81 -29.90
C MET A 44 -39.58 -10.82 -28.96
N LEU A 45 -40.28 -9.79 -28.48
CA LEU A 45 -39.77 -8.82 -27.50
C LEU A 45 -39.39 -9.51 -26.18
N ALA A 46 -40.20 -10.44 -25.69
CA ALA A 46 -39.89 -11.21 -24.49
C ALA A 46 -38.65 -12.09 -24.66
N ARG A 47 -38.42 -12.65 -25.86
CA ARG A 47 -37.18 -13.38 -26.19
C ARG A 47 -35.98 -12.46 -26.28
N GLN A 48 -36.14 -11.26 -26.82
CA GLN A 48 -35.08 -10.26 -26.88
C GLN A 48 -34.70 -9.79 -25.47
N GLN A 49 -35.69 -9.45 -24.63
CA GLN A 49 -35.47 -9.11 -23.23
C GLN A 49 -34.80 -10.27 -22.48
N ALA A 50 -35.27 -11.52 -22.66
CA ALA A 50 -34.63 -12.68 -22.04
C ALA A 50 -33.21 -12.95 -22.56
N PHE A 51 -32.87 -12.52 -23.78
CA PHE A 51 -31.52 -12.58 -24.34
C PHE A 51 -30.63 -11.46 -23.77
N GLU A 52 -31.16 -10.24 -23.66
CA GLU A 52 -30.49 -9.08 -23.03
C GLU A 52 -30.27 -9.30 -21.53
N ASP A 53 -31.25 -9.85 -20.81
CA ASP A 53 -31.16 -10.25 -19.41
C ASP A 53 -30.15 -11.40 -19.21
N ARG A 54 -30.06 -12.33 -20.18
CA ARG A 54 -29.06 -13.41 -20.16
C ARG A 54 -27.66 -12.88 -20.48
N LEU A 55 -27.55 -11.88 -21.34
CA LEU A 55 -26.30 -11.13 -21.56
C LEU A 55 -25.91 -10.38 -20.28
N GLN A 56 -26.82 -9.65 -19.63
CA GLN A 56 -26.59 -8.97 -18.35
C GLN A 56 -26.29 -9.92 -17.19
N ALA A 57 -26.91 -11.09 -17.15
CA ALA A 57 -26.62 -12.14 -16.18
C ALA A 57 -25.27 -12.81 -16.47
N SER A 58 -24.87 -12.93 -17.75
CA SER A 58 -23.53 -13.40 -18.13
C SER A 58 -22.44 -12.35 -17.86
N THR A 59 -22.78 -11.05 -17.84
CA THR A 59 -21.86 -9.97 -17.43
C THR A 59 -21.80 -9.81 -15.91
N LYS A 60 -22.85 -10.18 -15.16
CA LYS A 60 -22.77 -10.47 -13.72
C LYS A 60 -22.21 -11.87 -13.47
N LYS A 61 -20.97 -12.05 -13.89
CA LYS A 61 -20.12 -13.13 -13.39
C LYS A 61 -19.98 -12.94 -11.87
N PRO A 62 -20.02 -13.99 -11.02
CA PRO A 62 -19.39 -13.87 -9.71
C PRO A 62 -17.94 -13.48 -10.00
N GLU A 63 -17.48 -12.31 -9.56
CA GLU A 63 -16.07 -11.93 -9.69
C GLU A 63 -15.24 -12.88 -8.82
N ILE A 64 -14.92 -14.02 -9.43
CA ILE A 64 -13.79 -14.85 -9.06
C ILE A 64 -12.56 -13.93 -9.19
N PRO A 65 -11.70 -13.81 -8.16
CA PRO A 65 -10.63 -12.83 -8.12
C PRO A 65 -9.81 -12.93 -9.41
N ARG A 66 -9.77 -11.83 -10.17
CA ARG A 66 -8.93 -11.76 -11.38
C ARG A 66 -7.51 -12.07 -10.97
N ALA A 67 -6.90 -13.09 -11.59
CA ALA A 67 -5.54 -13.57 -11.30
C ALA A 67 -4.41 -12.55 -11.64
N GLY A 68 -4.74 -11.27 -11.80
CA GLY A 68 -3.83 -10.19 -12.19
C GLY A 68 -3.99 -8.87 -11.44
N CYS A 69 -4.92 -8.75 -10.48
CA CYS A 69 -5.05 -7.50 -9.71
C CYS A 69 -3.89 -7.33 -8.71
N VAL A 70 -3.57 -6.08 -8.40
CA VAL A 70 -2.54 -5.67 -7.44
C VAL A 70 -3.08 -4.55 -6.56
N PHE A 71 -2.60 -4.44 -5.32
CA PHE A 71 -2.95 -3.34 -4.42
C PHE A 71 -2.37 -2.02 -4.92
N ALA A 72 -1.12 -2.06 -5.36
CA ALA A 72 -0.43 -0.91 -5.93
C ALA A 72 0.53 -1.33 -7.04
N LYS A 73 0.71 -0.43 -8.01
CA LYS A 73 1.68 -0.49 -9.12
C LYS A 73 2.13 0.93 -9.48
N SER A 74 3.26 1.03 -10.17
CA SER A 74 3.76 2.31 -10.66
C SER A 74 2.81 2.89 -11.72
N CYS A 75 2.53 4.19 -11.64
CA CYS A 75 1.77 4.96 -12.61
C CYS A 75 2.56 5.21 -13.92
N ASN A 76 3.86 4.89 -13.93
CA ASN A 76 4.68 4.86 -15.14
C ASN A 76 4.31 3.68 -16.06
N LEU A 77 3.53 2.70 -15.55
CA LEU A 77 3.03 1.58 -16.33
C LEU A 77 1.62 1.87 -16.87
N PRO A 78 1.32 1.51 -18.14
CA PRO A 78 -0.02 1.66 -18.70
C PRO A 78 -1.11 0.92 -17.91
N ASP A 79 -2.37 1.31 -18.11
CA ASP A 79 -3.54 0.60 -17.56
C ASP A 79 -3.45 -0.91 -17.82
N ALA A 80 -3.90 -1.70 -16.83
CA ALA A 80 -3.86 -3.16 -16.79
C ALA A 80 -2.45 -3.80 -16.76
N ILE A 81 -1.37 -3.04 -16.99
CA ILE A 81 0.00 -3.55 -16.97
C ILE A 81 0.59 -3.40 -15.57
N ILE A 82 0.85 -4.52 -14.91
CA ILE A 82 1.34 -4.55 -13.53
C ILE A 82 2.86 -4.69 -13.41
N ASP A 83 3.53 -5.07 -14.50
CA ASP A 83 4.97 -5.38 -14.49
C ASP A 83 5.76 -4.57 -15.51
N TYR A 84 6.98 -4.17 -15.13
CA TYR A 84 7.94 -3.61 -16.06
C TYR A 84 8.44 -4.70 -17.02
N SER A 85 8.10 -4.56 -18.29
CA SER A 85 8.55 -5.44 -19.38
C SER A 85 9.55 -4.70 -20.27
N ASN A 86 10.81 -4.65 -19.87
CA ASN A 86 11.90 -4.13 -20.70
C ASN A 86 12.65 -5.30 -21.38
N PRO A 87 12.91 -5.29 -22.70
CA PRO A 87 13.70 -6.32 -23.37
C PRO A 87 15.08 -6.58 -22.76
N SER A 88 15.70 -5.55 -22.16
CA SER A 88 16.98 -5.68 -21.44
C SER A 88 16.85 -6.30 -20.04
N GLY A 89 15.63 -6.49 -19.54
CA GLY A 89 15.36 -6.95 -18.18
C GLY A 89 15.60 -5.91 -17.09
N VAL A 90 15.98 -4.67 -17.44
CA VAL A 90 16.22 -3.61 -16.44
C VAL A 90 14.90 -3.01 -15.96
N VAL A 91 14.76 -2.94 -14.63
CA VAL A 91 13.64 -2.28 -13.93
C VAL A 91 14.17 -0.95 -13.36
N PRO A 92 13.48 0.19 -13.56
CA PRO A 92 13.91 1.47 -13.01
C PRO A 92 13.85 1.50 -11.48
N THR A 93 14.63 2.40 -10.88
CA THR A 93 14.40 2.82 -9.49
C THR A 93 13.42 3.98 -9.52
N ASP A 94 12.25 3.77 -8.91
CA ASP A 94 11.15 4.72 -8.93
C ASP A 94 11.04 5.46 -7.61
N SER A 95 10.38 6.62 -7.62
CA SER A 95 9.94 7.27 -6.38
C SER A 95 8.68 6.58 -5.86
N LEU A 96 8.48 6.47 -4.54
CA LEU A 96 7.24 5.93 -4.00
C LEU A 96 6.01 6.73 -4.44
N LYS A 97 6.18 8.03 -4.73
CA LYS A 97 5.10 8.89 -5.27
C LYS A 97 4.57 8.41 -6.62
N ASP A 98 5.35 7.64 -7.35
CA ASP A 98 4.93 7.06 -8.62
C ASP A 98 3.97 5.87 -8.39
N TYR A 99 3.88 5.34 -7.17
CA TYR A 99 2.95 4.25 -6.83
C TYR A 99 1.70 4.76 -6.11
N GLY A 100 1.81 5.84 -5.35
CA GLY A 100 0.70 6.38 -4.58
C GLY A 100 1.11 7.42 -3.55
N GLU A 101 0.22 7.67 -2.61
CA GLU A 101 0.40 8.63 -1.53
C GLU A 101 0.80 7.92 -0.24
N ILE A 102 1.55 8.62 0.61
CA ILE A 102 2.02 8.13 1.91
C ILE A 102 1.79 9.19 2.99
N ALA A 103 1.34 8.74 4.15
CA ALA A 103 1.34 9.50 5.39
C ALA A 103 2.18 8.78 6.44
N TRP A 104 2.93 9.57 7.21
CA TRP A 104 3.70 9.09 8.35
C TRP A 104 2.99 9.55 9.62
N LEU A 105 2.72 8.61 10.50
CA LEU A 105 2.13 8.85 11.80
C LEU A 105 3.08 8.41 12.90
N GLY A 106 2.99 9.04 14.06
CA GLY A 106 3.72 8.60 15.24
C GLY A 106 3.15 9.10 16.55
N ALA A 107 3.64 8.53 17.64
CA ALA A 107 3.21 8.85 18.99
C ALA A 107 4.44 8.92 19.91
N ARG A 108 4.43 9.86 20.87
CA ARG A 108 5.55 10.02 21.83
C ARG A 108 5.37 9.22 23.12
N GLY A 109 4.14 8.92 23.48
CA GLY A 109 3.82 8.22 24.71
C GLY A 109 2.44 7.58 24.63
N ALA A 110 2.21 6.62 25.51
CA ALA A 110 0.91 5.98 25.65
C ALA A 110 0.02 6.81 26.58
N ASP A 111 -1.28 6.80 26.33
CA ASP A 111 -2.27 7.34 27.26
C ASP A 111 -2.50 6.41 28.47
N ASP A 112 -3.41 6.80 29.35
CA ASP A 112 -3.77 6.04 30.56
C ASP A 112 -4.32 4.63 30.25
N ALA A 113 -4.79 4.39 29.02
CA ALA A 113 -5.26 3.09 28.54
C ALA A 113 -4.16 2.26 27.86
N GLY A 114 -2.92 2.75 27.84
CA GLY A 114 -1.79 2.11 27.18
C GLY A 114 -1.82 2.21 25.66
N LEU A 115 -2.57 3.17 25.10
CA LEU A 115 -2.66 3.39 23.66
C LEU A 115 -1.73 4.52 23.21
N LEU A 116 -0.95 4.24 22.17
CA LEU A 116 -0.16 5.22 21.45
C LEU A 116 -1.07 5.93 20.45
N ASN A 117 -1.66 7.06 20.85
CA ASN A 117 -2.49 7.88 19.97
C ASN A 117 -1.63 8.45 18.85
N LEU A 118 -1.89 8.04 17.61
CA LEU A 118 -1.05 8.39 16.46
C LEU A 118 -1.40 9.80 15.97
N GLU A 119 -0.36 10.58 15.73
CA GLU A 119 -0.43 11.95 15.23
C GLU A 119 0.36 12.06 13.92
N THR A 120 -0.02 12.98 13.05
CA THR A 120 0.55 13.15 11.71
C THR A 120 1.94 13.78 11.79
N ILE A 121 2.95 13.06 11.31
CA ILE A 121 4.33 13.53 11.09
C ILE A 121 4.42 14.21 9.72
N SER A 122 3.86 13.57 8.69
CA SER A 122 3.88 14.06 7.31
C SER A 122 2.79 13.39 6.47
N GLY A 123 2.44 14.01 5.33
CA GLY A 123 1.33 13.59 4.48
C GLY A 123 -0.03 14.05 5.01
N SER A 124 -1.08 13.87 4.21
CA SER A 124 -2.46 14.24 4.58
C SER A 124 -3.37 13.03 4.41
N THR A 125 -4.08 12.65 5.48
CA THR A 125 -5.05 11.55 5.47
C THR A 125 -6.49 12.05 5.39
N VAL A 126 -6.70 13.36 5.21
CA VAL A 126 -8.03 13.99 5.18
C VAL A 126 -8.89 13.39 4.06
N SER A 127 -8.31 13.15 2.88
CA SER A 127 -9.00 12.57 1.72
C SER A 127 -9.51 11.13 1.96
N LEU A 128 -8.96 10.45 2.97
CA LEU A 128 -9.34 9.08 3.31
C LEU A 128 -10.51 9.03 4.31
N GLY A 129 -10.84 10.14 4.98
CA GLY A 129 -11.91 10.18 5.98
C GLY A 129 -11.69 9.20 7.15
N ILE A 130 -10.44 8.84 7.44
CA ILE A 130 -10.10 7.73 8.35
C ILE A 130 -10.39 8.03 9.82
N GLY A 131 -10.69 9.27 10.23
CA GLY A 131 -10.82 9.63 11.64
C GLY A 131 -9.50 9.48 12.38
N ARG A 132 -9.50 8.72 13.49
CA ARG A 132 -8.34 8.56 14.38
C ARG A 132 -7.81 7.13 14.38
N LEU A 133 -6.50 7.00 14.58
CA LEU A 133 -5.81 5.73 14.75
C LEU A 133 -4.98 5.75 16.03
N ALA A 134 -4.91 4.62 16.72
CA ALA A 134 -4.02 4.41 17.84
C ALA A 134 -3.35 3.03 17.72
N LEU A 135 -2.13 2.93 18.23
CA LEU A 135 -1.35 1.70 18.24
C LEU A 135 -1.32 1.12 19.66
N ARG A 136 -1.53 -0.18 19.80
CA ARG A 136 -1.24 -0.94 21.01
C ARG A 136 -0.15 -1.93 20.67
N ALA A 137 0.93 -1.97 21.45
CA ALA A 137 2.02 -2.93 21.26
C ALA A 137 2.59 -3.36 22.61
N PRO A 138 2.83 -4.67 22.84
CA PRO A 138 3.49 -5.16 24.04
C PRO A 138 4.95 -4.69 23.97
N SER A 139 5.35 -3.81 24.89
CA SER A 139 6.73 -3.30 25.04
C SER A 139 7.27 -2.33 23.96
N LEU A 140 6.55 -1.25 23.68
CA LEU A 140 7.17 0.05 23.37
C LEU A 140 7.35 0.91 24.64
N ALA A 141 7.33 0.26 25.81
CA ALA A 141 7.80 0.83 27.05
C ALA A 141 9.31 1.09 26.90
N VAL A 142 9.63 2.31 26.48
CA VAL A 142 10.98 2.85 26.49
C VAL A 142 11.62 2.43 27.83
N PRO A 143 12.78 1.76 27.84
CA PRO A 143 13.45 1.49 29.10
C PRO A 143 13.61 2.82 29.82
N LEU A 144 13.15 2.91 31.07
CA LEU A 144 13.32 4.10 31.91
C LEU A 144 14.82 4.52 32.01
N LEU A 145 15.73 3.59 31.72
CA LEU A 145 17.18 3.76 31.64
C LEU A 145 17.70 4.40 30.33
N ALA A 146 16.87 4.55 29.29
CA ALA A 146 17.21 5.27 28.06
C ALA A 146 16.81 6.75 28.12
N LEU A 147 16.19 7.20 29.21
CA LEU A 147 15.70 8.57 29.38
C LEU A 147 16.82 9.61 29.55
N GLU A 148 18.05 9.17 29.84
CA GLU A 148 19.21 10.09 29.91
C GLU A 148 19.86 10.37 28.53
N ALA A 149 19.47 9.63 27.49
CA ALA A 149 19.96 9.84 26.11
C ALA A 149 18.85 10.10 25.08
N ALA A 150 17.57 9.88 25.43
CA ALA A 150 16.44 10.16 24.56
C ALA A 150 16.31 11.67 24.37
N THR A 151 16.69 12.14 23.19
CA THR A 151 16.35 13.50 22.76
C THR A 151 14.83 13.59 22.60
N ALA A 152 14.27 14.79 22.69
CA ALA A 152 12.84 15.04 22.45
C ALA A 152 12.35 14.63 21.03
N ALA A 153 13.19 14.01 20.19
CA ALA A 153 12.90 13.57 18.84
C ALA A 153 12.42 12.11 18.73
N THR A 154 12.73 11.23 19.70
CA THR A 154 12.39 9.80 19.63
C THR A 154 10.87 9.59 19.78
N LEU A 155 10.31 8.68 19.00
CA LEU A 155 8.87 8.34 19.05
C LEU A 155 8.70 6.96 19.67
N ALA A 156 7.69 6.82 20.52
CA ALA A 156 7.32 5.54 21.10
C ALA A 156 6.68 4.60 20.08
N GLY A 157 6.07 5.12 19.00
CA GLY A 157 5.60 4.31 17.88
C GLY A 157 5.56 5.11 16.58
N VAL A 158 5.82 4.45 15.46
CA VAL A 158 5.77 5.05 14.11
C VAL A 158 5.03 4.10 13.19
N VAL A 159 4.12 4.65 12.38
CA VAL A 159 3.32 3.92 11.40
C VAL A 159 3.36 4.67 10.07
N ALA A 160 3.64 3.97 8.99
CA ALA A 160 3.48 4.48 7.64
C ALA A 160 2.18 3.94 7.03
N LEU A 161 1.36 4.83 6.50
CA LEU A 161 0.15 4.52 5.75
C LEU A 161 0.38 4.86 4.29
N PHE A 162 0.13 3.90 3.40
CA PHE A 162 0.29 4.06 1.95
C PHE A 162 -1.00 3.67 1.23
N TRP A 163 -1.39 4.45 0.24
CA TRP A 163 -2.59 4.17 -0.56
C TRP A 163 -2.41 4.64 -1.99
N THR A 164 -3.16 4.00 -2.89
CA THR A 164 -3.27 4.43 -4.28
C THR A 164 -4.50 5.33 -4.40
N PRO A 165 -4.37 6.65 -4.62
CA PRO A 165 -5.50 7.44 -5.09
C PRO A 165 -6.03 6.79 -6.38
N SER A 166 -7.35 6.76 -6.56
CA SER A 166 -7.99 6.00 -7.64
C SER A 166 -7.48 6.47 -9.01
N LEU A 167 -6.58 5.71 -9.62
CA LEU A 167 -6.03 6.00 -10.94
C LEU A 167 -6.98 5.61 -12.10
N GLY A 168 -8.12 4.99 -11.79
CA GLY A 168 -8.98 4.38 -12.82
C GLY A 168 -8.33 3.17 -13.51
N ASP A 169 -7.23 2.65 -12.96
CA ASP A 169 -6.49 1.51 -13.49
C ASP A 169 -7.23 0.20 -13.15
N SER A 170 -7.49 -0.59 -14.18
CA SER A 170 -8.26 -1.82 -14.15
C SER A 170 -7.51 -3.02 -13.56
N ALA A 171 -6.21 -2.88 -13.28
CA ALA A 171 -5.41 -3.85 -12.55
C ALA A 171 -5.38 -3.63 -11.04
N LEU A 172 -6.01 -2.58 -10.50
CA LEU A 172 -6.11 -2.42 -9.05
C LEU A 172 -7.23 -3.30 -8.47
N TYR A 173 -7.04 -3.81 -7.26
CA TYR A 173 -8.13 -4.48 -6.54
C TYR A 173 -9.25 -3.48 -6.20
N THR A 174 -10.49 -3.95 -6.20
CA THR A 174 -11.59 -3.22 -5.55
C THR A 174 -11.63 -3.49 -4.04
N ASP A 175 -12.32 -2.62 -3.31
CA ASP A 175 -12.52 -2.75 -1.86
C ASP A 175 -13.23 -4.06 -1.50
N GLU A 176 -14.21 -4.48 -2.31
CA GLU A 176 -14.92 -5.76 -2.12
C GLU A 176 -14.01 -6.95 -2.36
N GLN A 177 -13.15 -6.89 -3.38
CA GLN A 177 -12.19 -7.95 -3.67
C GLN A 177 -11.20 -8.11 -2.52
N LEU A 178 -10.61 -7.02 -2.02
CA LEU A 178 -9.68 -7.08 -0.88
C LEU A 178 -10.34 -7.70 0.35
N ARG A 179 -11.61 -7.36 0.64
CA ARG A 179 -12.35 -7.93 1.78
C ARG A 179 -12.55 -9.44 1.71
N ALA A 180 -12.60 -10.01 0.52
CA ALA A 180 -12.75 -11.46 0.32
C ALA A 180 -11.41 -12.23 0.38
N LEU A 181 -10.28 -11.52 0.42
CA LEU A 181 -8.95 -12.11 0.37
C LEU A 181 -8.31 -12.18 1.76
N LYS A 182 -7.50 -13.22 1.98
CA LYS A 182 -6.59 -13.31 3.13
C LYS A 182 -5.25 -12.64 2.86
N GLN A 183 -4.84 -12.67 1.59
CA GLN A 183 -3.62 -12.04 1.11
C GLN A 183 -3.91 -11.40 -0.25
N ALA A 184 -3.31 -10.25 -0.50
CA ALA A 184 -3.40 -9.54 -1.77
C ALA A 184 -2.01 -9.30 -2.34
N ARG A 185 -1.93 -9.31 -3.67
CA ARG A 185 -0.71 -9.03 -4.41
C ARG A 185 -0.42 -7.52 -4.40
N THR A 186 0.84 -7.10 -4.32
CA THR A 186 1.27 -5.70 -4.52
C THR A 186 2.53 -5.67 -5.37
N ARG A 187 2.84 -4.54 -6.03
CA ARG A 187 4.10 -4.30 -6.75
C ARG A 187 5.14 -3.49 -5.98
N VAL A 188 4.78 -3.05 -4.78
CA VAL A 188 5.69 -2.36 -3.86
C VAL A 188 5.48 -2.89 -2.45
N ARG A 189 6.57 -3.17 -1.74
CA ARG A 189 6.59 -3.39 -0.29
C ARG A 189 7.53 -2.41 0.37
N LEU A 190 7.07 -1.79 1.46
CA LEU A 190 7.78 -0.74 2.15
C LEU A 190 8.34 -1.28 3.46
N GLN A 191 9.53 -0.82 3.80
CA GLN A 191 10.11 -0.99 5.11
C GLN A 191 10.37 0.39 5.70
N VAL A 192 10.00 0.58 6.96
CA VAL A 192 10.20 1.83 7.69
C VAL A 192 10.82 1.56 9.05
N GLU A 193 11.74 2.43 9.44
CA GLU A 193 12.57 2.28 10.64
C GLU A 193 12.77 3.65 11.28
N GLN A 194 12.83 3.69 12.61
CA GLN A 194 13.32 4.84 13.34
C GLN A 194 14.76 4.57 13.79
N GLN A 195 15.67 5.49 13.54
CA GLN A 195 17.07 5.38 13.99
C GLN A 195 17.21 5.82 15.46
N ALA A 196 18.34 5.47 16.07
CA ALA A 196 18.62 5.80 17.47
C ALA A 196 18.63 7.32 17.77
N ASP A 197 18.84 8.17 16.77
CA ASP A 197 18.79 9.63 16.89
C ASP A 197 17.37 10.20 16.70
N GLY A 198 16.36 9.35 16.50
CA GLY A 198 14.98 9.73 16.23
C GLY A 198 14.68 10.02 14.75
N SER A 199 15.69 10.00 13.87
CA SER A 199 15.46 10.18 12.43
C SER A 199 14.71 8.98 11.83
N LEU A 200 13.90 9.26 10.81
CA LEU A 200 13.12 8.24 10.12
C LEU A 200 13.81 7.79 8.84
N LYS A 201 13.88 6.48 8.63
CA LYS A 201 14.38 5.84 7.41
C LYS A 201 13.26 5.03 6.78
N GLY A 202 13.18 5.04 5.45
CA GLY A 202 12.25 4.20 4.71
C GLY A 202 12.75 3.91 3.30
N TYR A 203 12.48 2.71 2.82
CA TYR A 203 12.77 2.28 1.46
C TYR A 203 11.70 1.28 1.01
N GLY A 204 11.54 1.10 -0.29
CA GLY A 204 10.63 0.12 -0.86
C GLY A 204 11.33 -0.85 -1.80
N PHE A 205 10.74 -2.02 -1.98
CA PHE A 205 11.14 -2.99 -3.00
C PHE A 205 10.05 -3.17 -4.04
N TYR A 206 10.44 -3.15 -5.31
CA TYR A 206 9.61 -3.60 -6.40
C TYR A 206 9.52 -5.14 -6.39
N THR A 207 8.31 -5.68 -6.39
CA THR A 207 8.08 -7.13 -6.22
C THR A 207 7.81 -7.88 -7.53
N GLY A 208 7.60 -7.20 -8.66
CA GLY A 208 7.09 -7.85 -9.89
C GLY A 208 7.99 -8.94 -10.48
N LYS A 209 9.28 -8.98 -10.10
CA LYS A 209 10.21 -10.06 -10.46
C LYS A 209 10.46 -11.09 -9.35
N ASN A 210 9.79 -10.95 -8.21
CA ASN A 210 9.96 -11.81 -7.05
C ASN A 210 8.59 -12.20 -6.46
N ARG A 211 8.10 -13.37 -6.88
CA ARG A 211 6.77 -13.89 -6.48
C ARG A 211 6.66 -14.17 -4.99
N ASP A 212 7.76 -14.48 -4.32
CA ASP A 212 7.72 -14.75 -2.89
C ASP A 212 7.49 -13.46 -2.08
N TRP A 213 7.74 -12.30 -2.70
CA TRP A 213 7.57 -11.00 -2.06
C TRP A 213 6.23 -10.35 -2.38
N GLU A 214 5.50 -10.79 -3.40
CA GLU A 214 4.36 -10.02 -3.91
C GLU A 214 3.11 -10.09 -3.03
N MET A 215 3.00 -11.08 -2.14
CA MET A 215 1.81 -11.32 -1.31
C MET A 215 1.92 -10.64 0.07
N VAL A 216 0.89 -9.89 0.43
CA VAL A 216 0.75 -9.17 1.70
C VAL A 216 -0.53 -9.60 2.39
N ASP A 217 -0.48 -9.79 3.71
CA ASP A 217 -1.64 -10.17 4.51
C ASP A 217 -2.69 -9.06 4.52
N VAL A 218 -3.96 -9.45 4.31
CA VAL A 218 -5.11 -8.56 4.39
C VAL A 218 -5.73 -8.69 5.76
N VAL A 219 -5.76 -7.59 6.51
CA VAL A 219 -6.29 -7.52 7.87
C VAL A 219 -7.55 -6.66 7.88
N GLN A 220 -8.60 -7.15 8.51
CA GLN A 220 -9.86 -6.44 8.65
C GLN A 220 -10.02 -5.95 10.08
N PHE A 221 -10.61 -4.77 10.23
CA PHE A 221 -11.04 -4.30 11.55
C PHE A 221 -12.23 -5.12 12.03
N THR A 222 -12.15 -5.56 13.28
CA THR A 222 -13.21 -6.29 13.97
C THR A 222 -13.65 -5.53 15.21
N LEU A 223 -14.96 -5.53 15.49
CA LEU A 223 -15.49 -4.89 16.68
C LEU A 223 -15.17 -5.76 17.91
N ARG A 224 -14.32 -5.26 18.80
CA ARG A 224 -14.01 -5.87 20.10
C ARG A 224 -14.47 -4.93 21.21
N GLY A 225 -15.62 -5.24 21.80
CA GLY A 225 -16.30 -4.32 22.73
C GLY A 225 -16.80 -3.09 21.97
N SER A 226 -16.29 -1.91 22.33
CA SER A 226 -16.59 -0.64 21.65
C SER A 226 -15.51 -0.19 20.65
N GLN A 227 -14.43 -0.96 20.49
CA GLN A 227 -13.29 -0.59 19.65
C GLN A 227 -13.26 -1.38 18.36
N GLN A 228 -12.88 -0.73 17.25
CA GLN A 228 -12.53 -1.42 16.00
C GLN A 228 -11.05 -1.76 16.05
N VAL A 229 -10.72 -3.05 16.02
CA VAL A 229 -9.36 -3.55 16.22
C VAL A 229 -8.91 -4.37 15.02
N ALA A 230 -7.74 -4.01 14.47
CA ALA A 230 -6.99 -4.81 13.51
C ALA A 230 -5.77 -5.42 14.22
N ASP A 231 -5.73 -6.75 14.29
CA ASP A 231 -4.61 -7.49 14.87
C ASP A 231 -3.52 -7.69 13.81
N LEU A 232 -2.34 -7.12 14.06
CA LEU A 232 -1.18 -7.19 13.17
C LEU A 232 -0.19 -8.30 13.61
N GLY A 233 -0.58 -9.13 14.58
CA GLY A 233 0.24 -10.18 15.16
C GLY A 233 1.27 -9.67 16.17
N GLU A 234 1.92 -10.60 16.87
CA GLU A 234 2.93 -10.29 17.92
C GLU A 234 2.42 -9.33 19.01
N GLY A 235 1.09 -9.31 19.22
CA GLY A 235 0.41 -8.42 20.16
C GLY A 235 0.30 -6.96 19.68
N VAL A 236 0.76 -6.65 18.47
CA VAL A 236 0.59 -5.33 17.87
C VAL A 236 -0.83 -5.23 17.31
N GLU A 237 -1.59 -4.26 17.80
CA GLU A 237 -2.95 -3.99 17.37
C GLU A 237 -3.08 -2.53 16.93
N LEU A 238 -3.78 -2.32 15.82
CA LEU A 238 -4.20 -0.98 15.39
C LEU A 238 -5.68 -0.79 15.77
N ILE A 239 -5.95 0.29 16.49
CA ILE A 239 -7.28 0.69 16.92
C ILE A 239 -7.75 1.81 16.00
N TRP A 240 -8.95 1.66 15.44
CA TRP A 240 -9.57 2.66 14.59
C TRP A 240 -10.81 3.27 15.24
N THR A 241 -10.88 4.60 15.20
CA THR A 241 -12.05 5.37 15.61
C THR A 241 -12.54 6.17 14.39
N PRO A 242 -13.73 5.84 13.84
CA PRO A 242 -14.28 6.54 12.68
C PRO A 242 -14.44 8.05 12.94
N ALA A 243 -14.35 8.87 11.89
CA ALA A 243 -14.68 10.29 11.98
C ALA A 243 -16.21 10.46 12.13
N VAL A 244 -16.68 10.73 13.34
CA VAL A 244 -18.12 10.93 13.62
C VAL A 244 -18.44 12.39 13.93
N ASP A 245 -17.45 13.16 14.40
CA ASP A 245 -17.61 14.55 14.87
C ASP A 245 -16.95 15.59 13.96
N GLY A 246 -17.42 16.84 14.03
CA GLY A 246 -16.96 17.97 13.20
C GLY A 246 -15.45 18.27 13.23
N SER A 247 -14.75 17.89 14.31
CA SER A 247 -13.28 18.01 14.41
C SER A 247 -12.54 16.85 13.74
N ASP A 248 -13.13 15.65 13.67
CA ASP A 248 -12.50 14.46 13.09
C ASP A 248 -12.52 14.48 11.55
N ILE A 249 -13.27 15.42 10.96
CA ILE A 249 -13.28 15.71 9.52
C ILE A 249 -11.97 16.39 9.06
N LEU A 250 -11.22 17.01 10.00
CA LEU A 250 -9.94 17.67 9.71
C LEU A 250 -8.75 16.69 9.63
N GLY A 251 -9.01 15.39 9.79
CA GLY A 251 -8.00 14.34 9.76
C GLY A 251 -7.27 14.14 11.09
N ILE A 252 -6.23 13.31 11.06
CA ILE A 252 -5.43 13.01 12.25
C ILE A 252 -4.62 14.26 12.65
N PRO A 253 -4.65 14.69 13.93
CA PRO A 253 -3.95 15.89 14.39
C PRO A 253 -2.44 15.82 14.12
N ALA A 254 -1.80 16.96 13.87
CA ALA A 254 -0.37 17.02 13.59
C ALA A 254 0.46 16.85 14.87
N LEU A 255 1.57 16.11 14.76
CA LEU A 255 2.52 15.92 15.84
C LEU A 255 3.38 17.18 16.03
N GLU A 256 3.41 17.72 17.24
CA GLU A 256 4.28 18.84 17.56
C GLU A 256 5.77 18.47 17.50
N ALA A 257 6.56 19.33 16.86
CA ALA A 257 7.99 19.13 16.63
C ALA A 257 8.32 17.76 15.99
N ALA A 258 7.51 17.36 15.00
CA ALA A 258 7.68 16.09 14.30
C ALA A 258 9.04 15.97 13.59
N PRO A 259 9.65 14.77 13.54
CA PRO A 259 10.85 14.53 12.76
C PRO A 259 10.57 14.67 11.25
N GLN A 260 11.61 14.89 10.46
CA GLN A 260 11.47 14.96 9.00
C GLN A 260 11.20 13.57 8.42
N ALA A 261 10.11 13.43 7.68
CA ALA A 261 9.82 12.20 6.93
C ALA A 261 10.77 12.07 5.72
N PRO A 262 11.33 10.87 5.47
CA PRO A 262 12.27 10.66 4.38
C PRO A 262 11.53 10.58 3.04
N HIS A 263 12.24 10.90 1.95
CA HIS A 263 11.82 10.51 0.62
C HIS A 263 12.08 9.01 0.42
N ILE A 264 11.07 8.26 -0.01
CA ILE A 264 11.17 6.81 -0.20
C ILE A 264 11.38 6.50 -1.68
N TRP A 265 12.46 5.76 -1.95
CA TRP A 265 12.74 5.15 -3.25
C TRP A 265 12.27 3.69 -3.26
N VAL A 266 11.76 3.25 -4.41
CA VAL A 266 11.36 1.88 -4.68
C VAL A 266 12.42 1.23 -5.57
N TYR A 267 13.14 0.27 -5.00
CA TYR A 267 14.29 -0.35 -5.62
C TYR A 267 13.93 -1.67 -6.29
N PRO A 268 14.50 -1.95 -7.48
CA PRO A 268 14.40 -3.28 -8.06
C PRO A 268 15.20 -4.30 -7.23
N PRO A 269 14.79 -5.57 -7.17
CA PRO A 269 15.43 -6.61 -6.35
C PRO A 269 16.72 -7.10 -7.04
N THR A 270 17.71 -6.22 -7.18
CA THR A 270 18.99 -6.53 -7.83
C THR A 270 20.15 -6.31 -6.85
N PRO A 271 21.27 -7.05 -7.00
CA PRO A 271 22.47 -6.83 -6.17
C PRO A 271 22.98 -5.39 -6.20
N ALA A 272 22.87 -4.71 -7.35
CA ALA A 272 23.25 -3.30 -7.48
C ALA A 272 22.41 -2.40 -6.58
N ALA A 273 21.09 -2.61 -6.52
CA ALA A 273 20.22 -1.86 -5.63
C ALA A 273 20.45 -2.21 -4.14
N ALA A 274 20.78 -3.47 -3.84
CA ALA A 274 21.14 -3.91 -2.49
C ALA A 274 22.40 -3.22 -1.95
N SER A 275 23.31 -2.77 -2.83
CA SER A 275 24.48 -1.99 -2.40
C SER A 275 24.18 -0.53 -2.05
N ILE A 276 23.01 -0.01 -2.46
CA ILE A 276 22.56 1.37 -2.18
C ILE A 276 21.85 1.44 -0.82
N ILE A 277 21.06 0.41 -0.49
CA ILE A 277 20.36 0.30 0.79
C ILE A 277 21.32 -0.35 1.78
N VAL A 278 21.67 0.32 2.87
CA VAL A 278 22.53 -0.28 3.88
C VAL A 278 21.74 -1.30 4.68
N ASN A 279 22.21 -2.55 4.65
CA ASN A 279 21.71 -3.71 5.39
C ASN A 279 20.19 -3.86 5.21
N PRO A 280 19.73 -4.08 3.96
CA PRO A 280 18.31 -4.17 3.68
C PRO A 280 17.70 -5.38 4.40
N VAL A 281 16.63 -5.13 5.15
CA VAL A 281 15.68 -6.15 5.61
C VAL A 281 14.71 -6.42 4.47
N TYR A 282 14.56 -7.68 4.07
CA TYR A 282 13.74 -8.08 2.92
C TYR A 282 12.40 -8.68 3.37
N PRO A 283 11.33 -8.60 2.56
CA PRO A 283 10.15 -9.42 2.82
C PRO A 283 10.52 -10.92 2.84
N PRO A 284 9.98 -11.73 3.76
CA PRO A 284 8.97 -11.42 4.79
C PRO A 284 9.54 -11.12 6.19
N GLU A 285 10.81 -10.72 6.31
CA GLU A 285 11.49 -10.53 7.60
C GLU A 285 10.90 -9.37 8.42
N TYR A 286 10.29 -8.39 7.73
CA TYR A 286 9.44 -7.36 8.32
C TYR A 286 7.95 -7.63 8.04
N LYS A 287 7.07 -7.04 8.87
CA LYS A 287 5.62 -7.21 8.74
C LYS A 287 4.93 -5.94 8.27
N ASP A 288 4.08 -6.12 7.30
CA ASP A 288 3.29 -5.12 6.60
C ASP A 288 1.96 -5.75 6.19
N PHE A 289 0.93 -4.92 6.11
CA PHE A 289 -0.44 -5.41 5.97
C PHE A 289 -1.25 -4.51 5.04
N ILE A 290 -2.30 -5.06 4.44
CA ILE A 290 -3.35 -4.30 3.79
C ILE A 290 -4.55 -4.26 4.75
N LEU A 291 -4.86 -3.08 5.27
CA LEU A 291 -6.01 -2.82 6.12
C LEU A 291 -7.26 -2.60 5.28
N VAL A 292 -8.31 -3.34 5.61
CA VAL A 292 -9.63 -3.17 5.00
C VAL A 292 -10.63 -2.75 6.09
N PHE A 293 -11.19 -1.55 5.91
CA PHE A 293 -12.13 -0.94 6.84
C PHE A 293 -13.52 -1.57 6.72
N PRO A 294 -14.39 -1.52 7.75
CA PRO A 294 -15.74 -2.08 7.68
C PRO A 294 -16.58 -1.51 6.52
N VAL A 295 -17.52 -2.30 6.03
CA VAL A 295 -18.41 -1.92 4.92
C VAL A 295 -19.22 -0.67 5.32
N GLY A 296 -19.35 0.28 4.39
CA GLY A 296 -20.09 1.52 4.60
C GLY A 296 -19.33 2.60 5.38
N SER A 297 -18.08 2.35 5.81
CA SER A 297 -17.22 3.37 6.43
C SER A 297 -16.84 4.51 5.48
N GLY A 298 -16.85 4.25 4.17
CA GLY A 298 -16.34 5.19 3.16
C GLY A 298 -14.82 5.33 3.13
N VAL A 299 -14.11 4.60 4.00
CA VAL A 299 -12.66 4.63 4.10
C VAL A 299 -12.04 3.59 3.16
N LYS A 300 -11.13 4.04 2.31
CA LYS A 300 -10.42 3.18 1.36
C LYS A 300 -9.42 2.25 2.07
N PRO A 301 -9.15 1.06 1.52
CA PRO A 301 -8.10 0.18 2.02
C PRO A 301 -6.73 0.85 2.03
N LEU A 302 -5.93 0.58 3.07
CA LEU A 302 -4.62 1.18 3.29
C LEU A 302 -3.57 0.10 3.44
N TYR A 303 -2.41 0.28 2.83
CA TYR A 303 -1.23 -0.49 3.17
C TYR A 303 -0.56 0.13 4.39
N VAL A 304 -0.22 -0.67 5.38
CA VAL A 304 0.35 -0.23 6.65
C VAL A 304 1.67 -0.93 6.94
N VAL A 305 2.64 -0.17 7.42
CA VAL A 305 3.87 -0.68 8.00
C VAL A 305 4.06 -0.05 9.36
N VAL A 306 4.22 -0.87 10.40
CA VAL A 306 4.59 -0.41 11.73
C VAL A 306 6.11 -0.43 11.81
N ALA A 307 6.74 0.71 12.10
CA ALA A 307 8.18 0.74 12.25
C ALA A 307 8.57 -0.10 13.46
N ARG A 308 9.45 -1.08 13.26
CA ARG A 308 10.05 -1.78 14.39
C ARG A 308 11.03 -0.83 15.08
N PRO A 309 11.03 -0.76 16.43
CA PRO A 309 12.16 -0.17 17.12
C PRO A 309 13.42 -0.96 16.75
N VAL A 310 14.57 -0.28 16.77
CA VAL A 310 15.91 -0.83 16.45
C VAL A 310 16.27 -2.10 17.27
N SER A 311 15.47 -2.44 18.27
CA SER A 311 15.70 -3.53 19.23
C SER A 311 14.66 -4.67 19.18
N GLY A 312 14.13 -5.01 18.00
CA GLY A 312 13.24 -6.18 17.82
C GLY A 312 13.82 -7.20 16.83
N ASP A 313 14.47 -8.23 17.38
CA ASP A 313 14.93 -9.49 16.75
C ASP A 313 16.03 -9.46 15.68
N HIS A 314 16.54 -8.29 15.31
CA HIS A 314 17.85 -8.15 14.67
C HIS A 314 18.72 -7.29 15.58
N SER A 315 19.77 -7.86 16.17
CA SER A 315 20.69 -7.15 17.06
C SER A 315 21.43 -6.06 16.28
N TYR A 316 20.86 -4.86 16.22
CA TYR A 316 21.52 -3.71 15.62
C TYR A 316 22.52 -3.15 16.63
N HIS A 317 23.79 -3.19 16.27
CA HIS A 317 24.84 -2.68 17.13
C HIS A 317 24.96 -1.16 16.92
N PRO A 318 24.72 -0.34 17.95
CA PRO A 318 24.83 1.11 17.80
C PRO A 318 26.30 1.49 17.57
N PRO A 319 26.58 2.42 16.64
CA PRO A 319 27.95 2.80 16.34
C PRO A 319 28.54 3.62 17.49
N PRO A 320 29.80 3.38 17.86
CA PRO A 320 30.47 4.18 18.86
C PRO A 320 30.62 5.65 18.37
N LYS A 321 30.85 6.59 19.29
CA LYS A 321 31.11 8.00 18.91
C LYS A 321 32.47 8.14 18.23
N THR A 322 33.46 7.43 18.74
CA THR A 322 34.84 7.37 18.23
C THR A 322 35.28 5.92 18.12
N LEU A 323 36.22 5.63 17.23
CA LEU A 323 36.79 4.31 17.06
C LEU A 323 38.05 4.19 17.93
N SER A 324 37.95 3.56 19.10
CA SER A 324 39.06 3.51 20.07
C SER A 324 40.34 2.88 19.51
N ALA A 325 40.20 1.85 18.67
CA ALA A 325 41.34 1.21 18.02
C ALA A 325 41.89 1.97 16.81
N PHE A 326 41.16 2.96 16.30
CA PHE A 326 41.51 3.76 15.12
C PHE A 326 41.51 5.25 15.48
N PRO A 327 42.47 5.71 16.31
CA PRO A 327 42.45 7.06 16.87
C PRO A 327 42.65 8.17 15.83
N ASP A 328 43.13 7.83 14.63
CA ASP A 328 43.28 8.76 13.51
C ASP A 328 42.02 8.86 12.62
N ALA A 329 40.98 8.06 12.90
CA ALA A 329 39.71 8.07 12.19
C ALA A 329 38.78 9.18 12.73
N ILE A 330 38.52 10.19 11.89
CA ILE A 330 37.71 11.36 12.25
C ILE A 330 36.30 11.15 11.69
N PRO A 331 35.23 11.37 12.50
CA PRO A 331 33.87 11.26 12.01
C PRO A 331 33.61 12.29 10.90
N VAL A 332 33.01 11.85 9.80
CA VAL A 332 32.63 12.71 8.68
C VAL A 332 31.13 12.65 8.47
N GLN A 333 30.60 13.54 7.61
CA GLN A 333 29.20 13.47 7.21
C GLN A 333 28.91 12.09 6.60
N THR A 334 27.85 11.45 7.07
CA THR A 334 27.36 10.16 6.59
C THR A 334 27.23 10.19 5.06
N LYS A 335 27.90 9.29 4.37
CA LYS A 335 27.70 9.03 2.94
C LYS A 335 26.93 7.72 2.79
N GLY A 336 25.72 7.80 2.22
CA GLY A 336 24.76 6.71 2.27
C GLY A 336 24.10 6.61 3.65
N SER A 337 23.85 5.40 4.13
CA SER A 337 23.19 5.15 5.44
C SER A 337 24.12 4.55 6.50
N ARG A 338 25.46 4.62 6.29
CA ARG A 338 26.46 4.18 7.27
C ARG A 338 27.17 5.33 7.92
N LYS A 339 27.25 5.30 9.26
CA LYS A 339 28.15 6.19 9.99
C LYS A 339 29.58 5.95 9.49
N ARG A 340 30.25 7.04 9.15
CA ARG A 340 31.54 7.02 8.48
C ARG A 340 32.58 7.81 9.25
N TRP A 341 33.79 7.29 9.24
CA TRP A 341 35.00 7.99 9.64
C TRP A 341 36.02 7.92 8.51
N GLU A 342 36.90 8.91 8.45
CA GLU A 342 37.99 8.95 7.48
C GLU A 342 39.30 9.24 8.20
N SER A 343 40.37 8.61 7.72
CA SER A 343 41.74 8.93 8.08
C SER A 343 42.50 9.35 6.83
N LYS A 344 43.78 9.70 6.98
CA LYS A 344 44.65 10.00 5.82
C LYS A 344 44.79 8.82 4.85
N ARG A 345 44.53 7.59 5.28
CA ARG A 345 44.83 6.37 4.49
C ARG A 345 43.61 5.50 4.19
N ARG A 346 42.54 5.64 4.96
CA ARG A 346 41.43 4.67 5.02
C ARG A 346 40.10 5.36 5.22
N ILE A 347 39.05 4.70 4.73
CA ILE A 347 37.65 5.00 5.00
C ILE A 347 37.13 3.90 5.93
N TYR A 348 36.34 4.28 6.92
CA TYR A 348 35.76 3.38 7.91
C TYR A 348 34.25 3.54 7.91
N GLU A 349 33.53 2.44 7.80
CA GLU A 349 32.08 2.43 7.89
C GLU A 349 31.62 1.48 8.97
N TRP A 350 30.56 1.86 9.69
CA TRP A 350 29.99 0.97 10.68
C TRP A 350 29.08 -0.08 10.03
N ASP A 351 29.34 -1.36 10.34
CA ASP A 351 28.39 -2.43 10.11
C ASP A 351 27.50 -2.62 11.33
N TYR A 352 26.27 -2.15 11.19
CA TYR A 352 25.29 -2.24 12.26
C TYR A 352 24.75 -3.65 12.49
N GLN A 353 24.91 -4.60 11.55
CA GLN A 353 24.48 -5.98 11.76
C GLN A 353 25.44 -6.75 12.67
N HIS A 354 26.74 -6.52 12.50
CA HIS A 354 27.78 -7.30 13.20
C HIS A 354 28.46 -6.51 14.33
N GLY A 355 28.21 -5.19 14.42
CA GLY A 355 28.84 -4.34 15.43
C GLY A 355 30.33 -4.16 15.21
N ALA A 356 30.72 -4.10 13.94
CA ALA A 356 32.11 -4.04 13.51
C ALA A 356 32.34 -2.87 12.53
N VAL A 357 33.61 -2.57 12.30
CA VAL A 357 34.07 -1.51 11.39
C VAL A 357 34.54 -2.14 10.09
N GLU A 358 33.88 -1.80 9.00
CA GLU A 358 34.29 -2.16 7.64
C GLU A 358 35.33 -1.14 7.16
N VAL A 359 36.52 -1.60 6.78
CA VAL A 359 37.65 -0.73 6.43
C VAL A 359 37.92 -0.79 4.94
N TYR A 360 38.11 0.38 4.32
CA TYR A 360 38.34 0.52 2.88
C TYR A 360 39.57 1.38 2.59
N ASN A 361 40.17 1.20 1.41
CA ASN A 361 41.18 2.13 0.88
C ASN A 361 40.51 3.35 0.21
N TRP A 362 41.30 4.36 -0.18
CA TRP A 362 40.81 5.55 -0.90
C TRP A 362 40.36 5.29 -2.35
N ALA A 363 40.64 4.11 -2.90
CA ALA A 363 40.06 3.66 -4.16
C ALA A 363 38.66 3.02 -3.98
N GLY A 364 38.25 2.79 -2.73
CA GLY A 364 36.96 2.21 -2.36
C GLY A 364 36.97 0.69 -2.19
N ASP A 365 38.13 0.04 -2.27
CA ASP A 365 38.23 -1.42 -2.11
C ASP A 365 38.17 -1.84 -0.64
N HIS A 366 37.41 -2.90 -0.36
CA HIS A 366 37.24 -3.44 0.98
C HIS A 366 38.50 -4.20 1.46
N LEU A 367 38.96 -3.86 2.65
CA LEU A 367 40.19 -4.38 3.25
C LEU A 367 39.93 -5.38 4.39
N GLY A 368 38.72 -5.40 4.93
CA GLY A 368 38.31 -6.31 5.98
C GLY A 368 37.38 -5.68 7.00
N GLU A 369 36.84 -6.55 7.85
CA GLU A 369 36.00 -6.20 9.00
C GLU A 369 36.86 -6.23 10.26
N PHE A 370 36.72 -5.23 11.12
CA PHE A 370 37.55 -5.03 12.32
C PHE A 370 36.71 -4.67 13.54
N ASP A 371 37.10 -5.14 14.72
CA ASP A 371 36.48 -4.73 15.98
C ASP A 371 36.85 -3.27 16.33
N ALA A 372 35.84 -2.50 16.75
CA ALA A 372 35.98 -1.05 16.97
C ALA A 372 36.86 -0.67 18.18
N LYS A 373 36.97 -1.58 19.16
CA LYS A 373 37.62 -1.34 20.45
C LYS A 373 39.04 -1.88 20.47
N THR A 374 39.24 -3.05 19.91
CA THR A 374 40.50 -3.81 19.92
C THR A 374 41.30 -3.64 18.63
N GLY A 375 40.62 -3.37 17.50
CA GLY A 375 41.24 -3.29 16.18
C GLY A 375 41.60 -4.66 15.59
N GLU A 376 41.16 -5.75 16.23
CA GLU A 376 41.35 -7.10 15.70
C GLU A 376 40.53 -7.27 14.42
N GLN A 377 41.13 -7.92 13.42
CA GLN A 377 40.44 -8.23 12.18
C GLN A 377 39.51 -9.42 12.39
N THR A 378 38.21 -9.20 12.29
CA THR A 378 37.16 -10.22 12.46
C THR A 378 36.71 -10.82 11.13
N GLY A 379 37.03 -10.17 10.01
CA GLY A 379 36.72 -10.67 8.68
C GLY A 379 37.72 -10.24 7.60
N GLU A 380 37.94 -11.13 6.63
CA GLU A 380 38.83 -10.87 5.51
C GLU A 380 38.25 -9.83 4.52
N GLY A 381 39.14 -9.16 3.80
CA GLY A 381 38.77 -8.24 2.71
C GLY A 381 38.01 -8.98 1.61
N LYS A 382 36.88 -8.40 1.17
CA LYS A 382 36.00 -8.97 0.15
C LYS A 382 36.15 -8.17 -1.14
N PRO A 383 36.78 -8.71 -2.21
CA PRO A 383 37.07 -7.94 -3.43
C PRO A 383 35.84 -7.36 -4.13
N GLU A 384 34.69 -8.01 -3.95
CA GLU A 384 33.41 -7.62 -4.53
C GLU A 384 32.76 -6.44 -3.79
N ARG A 385 33.15 -6.20 -2.53
CA ARG A 385 32.58 -5.15 -1.68
C ARG A 385 33.34 -3.85 -1.92
N ARG A 386 32.60 -2.78 -2.22
CA ARG A 386 33.15 -1.45 -2.47
C ARG A 386 32.39 -0.36 -1.75
N THR A 387 33.07 0.76 -1.50
CA THR A 387 32.45 1.96 -0.94
C THR A 387 32.69 3.19 -1.82
N SER A 388 31.77 4.16 -1.76
CA SER A 388 31.92 5.44 -2.44
C SER A 388 33.00 6.29 -1.77
N THR A 389 33.88 6.89 -2.55
CA THR A 389 35.04 7.68 -2.06
C THR A 389 34.94 9.18 -2.36
N LYS A 390 33.90 9.63 -3.07
CA LYS A 390 33.68 11.04 -3.46
C LYS A 390 32.34 11.59 -3.05
#